data_AF-A0ABD5V5Z3-F1
#
_entry.id   AF-A0ABD5V5Z3-F1
#
_cell.length_a   1.000
_cell.length_b   1.000
_cell.length_c   1.000
_cell.angle_alpha   90.00
_cell.angle_beta   90.00
_cell.angle_gamma   90.00
#
_symmetry.space_group_name_H-M   'P 1'
#
loop_
_entity.id
_entity.type
_entity.pdbx_description
1 polymer ?
#
loop_
_entity_poly.entity_id
_entity_poly.type
_entity_poly.pdbx_seq_one_letter_code
_entity_poly.pdbx_strand_id
1 'polypeptide(L)' 'MSSDTTPVIVQALRTPQGKRDGALAEVRSEDLSIPLIDEILAETGLSGDEIDDLMWGCAQQRTEQDNNVARVI' A
#
# COMPACT_ATOMS: atom_id res chain seq x y z
N MET A 1 19.93 -3.63 25.03
CA MET A 1 19.35 -3.42 23.68
C MET A 1 19.59 -4.70 22.92
N SER A 2 18.55 -5.43 22.52
CA SER A 2 18.74 -6.61 21.67
C SER A 2 19.40 -6.16 20.38
N SER A 3 20.50 -6.82 19.97
CA SER A 3 21.23 -6.52 18.74
C SER A 3 20.58 -7.12 17.50
N ASP A 4 19.37 -7.68 17.65
CA ASP A 4 18.72 -8.40 16.58
C ASP A 4 18.01 -7.40 15.65
N THR A 5 18.59 -7.23 14.48
CA THR A 5 18.10 -6.34 13.40
C THR A 5 17.49 -7.15 12.25
N THR A 6 17.21 -8.44 12.50
CA THR A 6 16.58 -9.31 11.51
C THR A 6 15.24 -8.71 11.08
N PRO A 7 15.03 -8.43 9.78
CA PRO A 7 13.75 -7.94 9.29
C PRO A 7 12.66 -8.98 9.52
N VAL A 8 11.48 -8.52 9.93
CA VAL A 8 10.30 -9.36 10.16
C VAL A 8 9.12 -8.82 9.35
N ILE A 9 8.19 -9.70 8.99
CA ILE A 9 6.91 -9.31 8.40
C ILE A 9 5.89 -9.26 9.55
N VAL A 10 5.42 -8.05 9.87
CA VAL A 10 4.49 -7.82 10.98
C VAL A 10 3.05 -8.07 10.56
N GLN A 11 2.66 -7.58 9.38
CA GLN A 11 1.29 -7.71 8.88
C GLN A 11 1.27 -7.81 7.35
N ALA A 12 0.22 -8.45 6.81
CA ALA A 12 -0.02 -8.54 5.38
C ALA A 12 -1.53 -8.53 5.05
N LEU A 13 -1.94 -7.58 4.20
CA LEU A 13 -3.32 -7.42 3.74
C LEU A 13 -3.37 -7.34 2.21
N ARG A 14 -4.56 -7.46 1.65
CA ARG A 14 -4.80 -7.26 0.22
C ARG A 14 -6.25 -6.86 -0.05
N THR A 15 -6.46 -6.20 -1.18
CA THR A 15 -7.80 -6.04 -1.74
C THR A 15 -8.34 -7.38 -2.27
N PRO A 16 -9.66 -7.53 -2.43
CA PRO A 16 -10.23 -8.54 -3.30
C PRO A 16 -9.72 -8.36 -4.74
N GLN A 17 -9.56 -9.46 -5.47
CA GLN A 17 -9.16 -9.40 -6.88
C GLN A 17 -10.37 -9.18 -7.79
N GLY A 18 -10.32 -8.12 -8.60
CA GLY A 18 -11.33 -7.82 -9.62
C GLY A 18 -10.99 -8.45 -10.97
N LYS A 19 -12.01 -8.79 -11.77
CA LYS A 19 -11.83 -9.06 -13.20
C LYS A 19 -11.69 -7.72 -13.95
N ARG A 20 -11.01 -7.73 -15.10
CA ARG A 20 -11.07 -6.63 -16.06
C ARG A 20 -12.53 -6.32 -16.39
N ASP A 21 -12.89 -5.03 -16.40
CA ASP A 21 -14.25 -4.54 -16.60
C ASP A 21 -15.26 -5.12 -15.58
N GLY A 22 -14.78 -5.47 -14.38
CA GLY A 22 -15.55 -6.10 -13.31
C GLY A 22 -15.76 -5.21 -12.09
N ALA A 23 -15.83 -5.83 -10.91
CA ALA A 23 -16.26 -5.18 -9.66
C ALA A 23 -15.42 -3.98 -9.19
N LEU A 24 -14.20 -3.82 -9.70
CA LEU A 24 -13.28 -2.72 -9.35
C LEU A 24 -12.96 -1.80 -10.55
N ALA A 25 -13.66 -1.95 -11.68
CA ALA A 25 -13.33 -1.23 -12.91
C ALA A 25 -13.48 0.30 -12.78
N GLU A 26 -14.38 0.75 -11.92
CA GLU A 26 -14.63 2.18 -11.66
C GLU A 26 -13.85 2.72 -10.44
N VAL A 27 -13.01 1.89 -9.82
CA VAL A 27 -12.17 2.30 -8.70
C VAL A 27 -10.83 2.71 -9.25
N ARG A 28 -10.39 3.92 -8.90
CA ARG A 28 -9.06 4.39 -9.32
C ARG A 28 -7.97 3.54 -8.70
N SER A 29 -6.85 3.48 -9.41
CA SER A 29 -5.68 2.70 -8.98
C SER A 29 -5.16 3.10 -7.59
N GLU A 30 -5.17 4.41 -7.28
CA GLU A 30 -4.73 4.96 -5.99
C GLU A 30 -5.69 4.56 -4.86
N ASP A 31 -7.00 4.65 -5.12
CA ASP A 31 -8.07 4.32 -4.16
C ASP A 31 -8.09 2.83 -3.79
N LEU A 32 -7.48 1.95 -4.60
CA LEU A 32 -7.27 0.55 -4.24
C LEU A 32 -6.11 0.36 -3.23
N SER A 33 -5.19 1.31 -3.16
CA SER A 33 -3.97 1.22 -2.35
C SER A 33 -4.17 1.81 -0.96
N ILE A 34 -4.82 2.97 -0.87
CA ILE A 34 -5.04 3.74 0.37
C ILE A 34 -5.63 2.88 1.51
N PRO A 35 -6.72 2.11 1.30
CA PRO A 35 -7.33 1.34 2.39
C PRO A 35 -6.40 0.26 2.98
N LEU A 36 -5.44 -0.24 2.20
CA LEU A 36 -4.48 -1.22 2.70
C LEU A 36 -3.49 -0.59 3.67
N ILE A 37 -3.05 0.64 3.38
CA ILE A 37 -2.12 1.38 4.23
C ILE A 37 -2.81 1.79 5.53
N ASP A 38 -4.01 2.37 5.42
CA ASP A 38 -4.81 2.80 6.58
C ASP A 38 -5.09 1.63 7.54
N GLU A 39 -5.48 0.46 7.02
CA GLU A 39 -5.77 -0.71 7.86
C GLU A 39 -4.50 -1.26 8.53
N ILE A 40 -3.37 -1.33 7.83
CA ILE A 40 -2.09 -1.78 8.43
C ILE A 40 -1.66 -0.84 9.57
N LEU A 41 -1.74 0.48 9.36
CA LEU A 41 -1.41 1.45 10.41
C LEU A 41 -2.36 1.33 11.60
N ALA A 42 -3.66 1.16 11.36
CA ALA A 42 -4.66 0.99 12.41
C ALA A 42 -4.44 -0.29 13.24
N GLU A 43 -4.17 -1.43 12.59
CA GLU A 43 -4.00 -2.72 13.27
C GLU A 43 -2.65 -2.83 14.01
N THR A 44 -1.60 -2.21 13.46
CA THR A 44 -0.27 -2.22 14.10
C THR A 44 -0.12 -1.14 15.17
N GLY A 45 -0.96 -0.09 15.13
CA GLY A 45 -0.88 1.07 16.01
C GLY A 45 0.26 2.02 15.67
N LEU A 46 0.90 1.85 14.52
CA LEU A 46 1.98 2.73 14.03
C LEU A 46 1.40 4.04 13.47
N SER A 47 2.11 5.14 13.67
CA SER A 47 1.84 6.39 12.98
C SER A 47 2.72 6.58 11.75
N GLY A 48 2.29 7.45 10.82
CA GLY A 48 3.00 7.66 9.55
C GLY A 48 4.41 8.23 9.72
N ASP A 49 4.71 8.91 10.82
CA ASP A 49 6.05 9.42 11.16
C ASP A 49 7.01 8.34 11.67
N GLU A 50 6.52 7.15 12.01
CA GLU A 50 7.34 5.98 12.36
C GLU A 50 7.76 5.16 11.13
N ILE A 51 7.24 5.52 9.94
CA ILE A 51 7.53 4.82 8.69
C ILE A 51 8.70 5.50 7.98
N ASP A 52 9.81 4.77 7.82
CA ASP A 52 11.01 5.28 7.13
C ASP A 52 10.78 5.49 5.62
N ASP A 53 10.08 4.55 4.96
CA ASP A 53 9.80 4.60 3.52
C ASP A 53 8.56 3.78 3.15
N LEU A 54 7.83 4.21 2.10
CA LEU A 54 6.71 3.49 1.51
C LEU A 54 7.10 2.98 0.12
N MET A 55 7.41 1.68 0.03
CA MET A 55 7.78 1.05 -1.23
C MET A 55 6.54 0.44 -1.92
N TRP A 56 6.10 1.03 -3.03
CA TRP A 56 4.93 0.55 -3.77
C TRP A 56 5.27 0.09 -5.20
N GLY A 57 4.90 -1.15 -5.52
CA GLY A 57 5.14 -1.73 -6.84
C GLY A 57 4.06 -1.37 -7.85
N CYS A 58 4.44 -0.73 -8.96
CA CYS A 58 3.52 -0.44 -10.07
C CYS A 58 4.21 -0.70 -11.43
N ALA A 59 3.60 -1.56 -12.25
CA ALA A 59 4.15 -1.99 -13.53
C ALA A 59 3.91 -0.98 -14.68
N GLN A 60 2.74 -0.33 -14.73
CA GLN A 60 2.38 0.62 -15.79
C GLN A 60 2.16 2.02 -15.21
N GLN A 61 3.26 2.71 -14.93
CA GLN A 61 3.23 4.07 -14.35
C GLN A 61 2.85 5.12 -15.40
N ARG A 62 1.55 5.19 -15.73
CA ARG A 62 0.97 6.13 -16.68
C ARG A 62 -0.42 6.53 -16.20
N THR A 63 -0.87 7.70 -16.61
CA THR A 63 -2.22 8.20 -16.30
C THR A 63 -2.46 8.18 -14.79
N GLU A 64 -3.42 7.40 -14.28
CA GLU A 64 -3.73 7.30 -12.84
C GLU A 64 -2.54 6.84 -11.98
N GLN A 65 -1.57 6.15 -12.57
CA GLN A 65 -0.42 5.61 -11.84
C GLN A 65 0.87 6.39 -12.10
N ASP A 66 0.76 7.62 -12.59
CA ASP A 66 1.90 8.50 -12.85
C ASP A 66 2.45 9.16 -11.56
N ASN A 67 3.49 9.99 -11.71
CA ASN A 67 4.04 10.84 -10.64
C ASN A 67 4.47 10.13 -9.34
N ASN A 68 4.96 8.89 -9.44
CA ASN A 68 5.31 8.06 -8.29
C ASN A 68 4.12 7.85 -7.35
N VAL A 69 3.25 6.89 -7.71
CA VAL A 69 2.02 6.58 -6.95
C VAL A 69 2.26 6.37 -5.45
N ALA A 70 3.41 5.83 -5.04
CA ALA A 70 3.77 5.65 -3.63
C ALA A 70 3.83 6.96 -2.82
N ARG A 71 4.00 8.09 -3.50
CA ARG A 71 4.01 9.42 -2.88
C ARG A 71 2.67 10.15 -2.98
N VAL A 72 1.76 9.63 -3.79
CA VAL A 72 0.42 10.18 -4.01
C VAL A 72 -0.58 9.58 -3.03
N ILE A 73 -0.45 8.27 -2.75
CA ILE A 73 -1.26 7.51 -1.81
C ILE A 73 -0.83 7.72 -0.36
#